data_AF-A0A651EMU6-F1
#
_entry.id   AF-A0A651EMU6-F1
#
_cell.length_a   1.000
_cell.length_b   1.000
_cell.length_c   1.000
_cell.angle_alpha   90.00
_cell.angle_beta   90.00
_cell.angle_gamma   90.00
#
_symmetry.space_group_name_H-M   'P 1'
#
loop_
_entity.id
_entity.type
_entity.pdbx_description
1 polymer ?
#
loop_
_entity_poly.entity_id
_entity_poly.type
_entity_poly.pdbx_seq_one_letter_code
_entity_poly.pdbx_strand_id
1 'polypeptide(L)'
;MNILVLTAFAASLFLVIGLSEPLAARLRLPFSVILAAIGIAIGAGASFLLRTELTDAFNPVAEAILGLPIRSNVFLYVFLPTLLFQVTLGLNLRRMLDDWVPVLVLAVVAVVAATLAVGYGLAWASGLPLMACLLVGAIVSTTDPSAVVSIFR
;
A
#
# COMPACT_ATOMS: atom_id res chain seq x y z
N MET A 1 -16.31 11.22 16.24
CA MET A 1 -15.96 12.03 15.06
C MET A 1 -17.26 12.52 14.44
N ASN A 2 -17.47 13.84 14.33
CA ASN A 2 -18.71 14.38 13.75
C ASN A 2 -18.81 13.97 12.26
N ILE A 3 -20.02 13.71 11.77
CA ILE A 3 -20.28 13.31 10.37
C ILE A 3 -19.59 14.29 9.39
N LEU A 4 -19.62 15.58 9.71
CA LEU A 4 -18.98 16.65 8.92
C LEU A 4 -17.46 16.47 8.78
N VAL A 5 -16.78 15.98 9.82
CA VAL A 5 -15.32 15.73 9.78
C VAL A 5 -15.03 14.49 8.94
N LEU A 6 -15.83 13.44 9.09
CA LEU A 6 -15.69 12.22 8.31
C LEU A 6 -15.89 12.48 6.81
N THR A 7 -16.92 13.26 6.44
CA THR A 7 -17.21 13.59 5.04
C THR A 7 -16.16 14.51 4.44
N ALA A 8 -15.73 15.56 5.16
CA ALA A 8 -14.66 16.45 4.70
C ALA A 8 -13.34 15.67 4.49
N PHE A 9 -13.01 14.76 5.41
CA PHE A 9 -11.83 13.92 5.29
C PHE A 9 -11.91 12.96 4.09
N ALA A 10 -13.02 12.22 3.96
CA ALA A 10 -13.22 11.33 2.81
C ALA A 10 -13.16 12.10 1.47
N ALA A 11 -13.79 13.27 1.40
CA ALA A 11 -13.73 14.13 0.21
C ALA A 11 -12.29 14.58 -0.10
N SER A 12 -11.51 14.93 0.93
CA SER A 12 -10.10 15.29 0.75
C SER A 12 -9.25 14.12 0.24
N LEU A 13 -9.48 12.90 0.73
CA LEU A 13 -8.81 11.69 0.23
C LEU A 13 -9.16 11.43 -1.24
N PHE A 14 -10.43 11.51 -1.60
CA PHE A 14 -10.85 11.34 -3.00
C PHE A 14 -10.25 12.41 -3.92
N LEU A 15 -10.15 13.65 -3.44
CA LEU A 15 -9.51 14.74 -4.18
C LEU A 15 -8.01 14.47 -4.39
N VAL A 16 -7.31 13.99 -3.35
CA VAL A 16 -5.90 13.58 -3.47
C VAL A 16 -5.74 12.42 -4.46
N ILE A 17 -6.60 11.41 -4.40
CA ILE A 17 -6.61 10.28 -5.33
C ILE A 17 -6.83 10.78 -6.77
N GLY A 18 -7.82 11.65 -6.99
CA GLY A 18 -8.12 12.22 -8.31
C GLY A 18 -7.03 13.11 -8.87
N LEU A 19 -6.28 13.84 -8.03
CA LEU A 19 -5.12 14.63 -8.45
C LEU A 19 -3.87 13.78 -8.71
N SER A 20 -3.79 12.59 -8.10
CA SER A 20 -2.65 11.70 -8.26
C SER A 20 -2.55 11.14 -9.68
N GLU A 21 -3.67 10.93 -10.36
CA GLU A 21 -3.72 10.41 -11.73
C GLU A 21 -3.12 11.36 -12.80
N PRO A 22 -3.53 12.64 -12.91
CA PRO A 22 -2.91 13.58 -13.85
C PRO A 22 -1.44 13.85 -13.48
N LEU A 23 -1.09 13.80 -12.20
CA LEU A 23 0.29 13.96 -11.75
C LEU A 23 1.16 12.77 -12.17
N ALA A 24 0.66 11.54 -12.00
CA ALA A 24 1.32 10.32 -12.46
C ALA A 24 1.56 10.33 -13.97
N ALA A 25 0.56 10.75 -14.75
CA ALA A 25 0.68 10.90 -16.20
C ALA A 25 1.74 11.94 -16.60
N ARG A 26 1.78 13.10 -15.92
CA ARG A 26 2.77 14.16 -16.20
C ARG A 26 4.19 13.74 -15.83
N LEU A 27 4.38 13.07 -14.69
CA LEU A 27 5.69 12.64 -14.20
C LEU A 27 6.15 11.31 -14.80
N ARG A 28 5.28 10.61 -15.54
CA ARG A 28 5.52 9.27 -16.12
C ARG A 28 5.95 8.25 -15.07
N LEU A 29 5.32 8.30 -13.90
CA LEU A 29 5.55 7.37 -12.80
C LEU A 29 4.30 6.51 -12.56
N PRO A 30 4.43 5.28 -12.04
CA PRO A 30 3.28 4.45 -11.69
C PRO A 30 2.38 5.14 -10.66
N PHE A 31 1.07 5.05 -10.85
CA PHE A 31 0.07 5.68 -9.98
C PHE A 31 0.27 5.32 -8.50
N SER A 32 0.55 4.06 -8.19
CA SER A 32 0.79 3.58 -6.82
C SER A 32 1.98 4.26 -6.15
N VAL A 33 3.03 4.59 -6.91
CA VAL A 33 4.22 5.28 -6.40
C VAL A 33 3.88 6.73 -6.05
N ILE A 34 3.13 7.42 -6.91
CA ILE A 34 2.68 8.80 -6.65
C ILE A 34 1.76 8.85 -5.44
N LEU A 35 0.80 7.93 -5.35
CA LEU A 35 -0.13 7.87 -4.23
C LEU A 35 0.61 7.62 -2.90
N ALA A 36 1.59 6.71 -2.89
CA ALA A 36 2.44 6.46 -1.73
C ALA A 36 3.27 7.70 -1.36
N ALA A 37 3.90 8.36 -2.34
CA ALA A 37 4.71 9.55 -2.11
C ALA A 37 3.90 10.73 -1.54
N ILE A 38 2.70 10.97 -2.07
CA ILE A 38 1.80 12.01 -1.56
C ILE A 38 1.34 11.67 -0.14
N GLY A 39 0.96 10.41 0.13
CA GLY A 39 0.59 9.97 1.47
C GLY A 39 1.71 10.16 2.50
N ILE A 40 2.95 9.81 2.13
CA ILE A 40 4.15 10.05 2.95
C ILE A 40 4.34 11.55 3.18
N ALA A 41 4.21 12.38 2.14
CA ALA A 41 4.37 13.83 2.25
C ALA A 41 3.31 14.46 3.17
N ILE A 42 2.05 14.02 3.08
CA ILE A 42 0.97 14.47 3.95
C ILE A 42 1.25 14.08 5.41
N GLY A 43 1.62 12.82 5.66
CA GLY A 43 1.94 12.34 7.01
C GLY A 43 3.18 13.02 7.61
N ALA A 44 4.23 13.20 6.82
CA ALA A 44 5.43 13.91 7.22
C ALA A 44 5.15 15.40 7.50
N GLY A 45 4.36 16.05 6.65
CA GLY A 45 3.94 17.44 6.84
C GLY A 45 3.09 17.63 8.09
N ALA A 46 2.14 16.73 8.34
CA ALA A 46 1.33 16.74 9.56
C ALA A 46 2.20 16.54 10.82
N SER A 47 3.14 15.58 10.78
CA SER A 47 4.10 15.36 11.88
C SER A 47 5.01 16.58 12.12
N PHE A 48 5.45 17.24 11.04
CA PHE A 48 6.28 18.45 11.13
C PHE A 48 5.52 19.62 11.75
N LEU A 49 4.27 19.86 11.32
CA LEU A 49 3.43 20.94 11.86
C LEU A 49 3.21 20.79 13.37
N LEU A 50 2.92 19.57 13.86
CA LEU A 50 2.70 19.33 15.29
C LEU A 50 3.95 19.41 16.16
N ARG A 51 5.14 19.31 15.57
CA ARG A 51 6.42 19.32 16.29
C ARG A 51 7.10 20.69 16.25
N THR A 52 6.51 21.68 15.58
CA THR A 52 7.14 22.98 15.34
C THR A 52 6.34 24.11 15.99
N GLU A 53 7.03 25.07 16.62
CA GLU A 53 6.45 26.25 17.29
C GLU A 53 6.01 27.36 16.30
N LEU A 54 6.01 27.11 14.99
CA LEU A 54 5.80 28.15 13.98
C LEU A 54 4.34 28.58 13.85
N THR A 55 3.37 27.67 14.00
CA THR A 55 1.93 27.97 13.81
C THR A 55 1.04 26.88 14.39
N ASP A 56 0.15 27.27 15.32
CA ASP A 56 -0.83 26.34 15.92
C ASP A 56 -2.15 26.19 15.15
N ALA A 57 -2.39 27.05 14.16
CA ALA A 57 -3.66 27.11 13.43
C ALA A 57 -4.03 25.79 12.70
N PHE A 58 -3.04 24.97 12.35
CA PHE A 58 -3.25 23.72 11.62
C PHE A 58 -3.15 22.46 12.51
N ASN A 59 -2.86 22.60 13.81
CA ASN A 59 -2.71 21.47 14.72
C ASN A 59 -3.95 20.55 14.77
N PRO A 60 -5.20 21.06 14.81
CA PRO A 60 -6.39 20.20 14.83
C PRO A 60 -6.52 19.32 13.58
N VAL A 61 -6.08 19.83 12.42
CA VAL A 61 -6.10 19.09 11.15
C VAL A 61 -4.97 18.06 11.11
N ALA A 62 -3.78 18.43 11.57
CA ALA A 62 -2.64 17.54 11.64
C ALA A 62 -2.87 16.37 12.63
N GLU A 63 -3.47 16.64 13.79
CA GLU A 63 -3.89 15.60 14.74
C GLU A 63 -4.93 14.65 14.13
N ALA A 64 -5.90 15.18 13.38
CA ALA A 64 -6.89 14.35 12.70
C ALA A 64 -6.26 13.43 11.64
N ILE A 65 -5.23 13.91 10.93
CA ILE A 65 -4.48 13.13 9.92
C ILE A 65 -3.64 12.02 10.59
N LEU A 66 -2.96 12.30 11.71
CA LEU A 66 -2.13 11.30 12.38
C LEU A 66 -2.94 10.33 13.25
N GLY A 67 -4.07 10.80 13.81
CA GLY A 67 -4.98 10.05 14.65
C GLY A 67 -6.03 9.23 13.88
N LEU A 68 -5.80 8.97 12.59
CA LEU A 68 -6.77 8.28 11.75
C LEU A 68 -7.12 6.90 12.32
N PRO A 69 -8.40 6.61 12.61
CA PRO A 69 -8.82 5.34 13.20
C PRO A 69 -8.92 4.23 12.13
N ILE A 70 -8.03 4.22 11.15
CA ILE A 70 -7.99 3.18 10.12
C ILE A 70 -7.11 2.05 10.64
N ARG A 71 -7.77 1.02 11.16
CA ARG A 71 -7.12 -0.18 11.67
C ARG A 71 -6.84 -1.16 10.54
N SER A 72 -5.78 -1.96 10.67
CA SER A 72 -5.40 -2.99 9.70
C SER A 72 -6.51 -4.00 9.42
N ASN A 73 -7.41 -4.23 10.38
CA ASN A 73 -8.55 -5.13 10.22
C ASN A 73 -9.54 -4.67 9.13
N VAL A 74 -9.70 -3.36 8.90
CA VAL A 74 -10.56 -2.83 7.84
C VAL A 74 -9.96 -3.21 6.48
N PHE A 75 -8.64 -3.05 6.32
CA PHE A 75 -7.94 -3.48 5.10
C PHE A 75 -8.05 -4.98 4.88
N LEU A 76 -7.82 -5.79 5.91
CA LEU A 76 -7.82 -7.25 5.79
C LEU A 76 -9.22 -7.86 5.61
N TYR A 77 -10.24 -7.32 6.26
CA TYR A 77 -11.58 -7.92 6.25
C TYR A 77 -12.58 -7.25 5.30
N VAL A 78 -12.38 -5.98 4.94
CA VAL A 78 -13.31 -5.26 4.06
C VAL A 78 -12.70 -5.08 2.66
N PHE A 79 -11.53 -4.47 2.58
CA PHE A 79 -10.91 -4.15 1.28
C PHE A 79 -10.33 -5.37 0.59
N LEU A 80 -9.53 -6.18 1.27
CA LEU A 80 -8.85 -7.32 0.66
C LEU A 80 -9.82 -8.32 0.00
N PRO A 81 -10.92 -8.78 0.64
CA PRO A 81 -11.86 -9.69 0.00
C PRO A 81 -12.54 -9.08 -1.22
N THR A 82 -12.89 -7.80 -1.14
CA THR A 82 -13.57 -7.08 -2.23
C THR A 82 -12.64 -6.92 -3.45
N LEU A 83 -11.38 -6.55 -3.21
CA LEU A 83 -10.36 -6.43 -4.26
C LEU A 83 -10.07 -7.78 -4.91
N LEU A 84 -9.88 -8.83 -4.12
CA LEU A 84 -9.66 -10.18 -4.65
C LEU A 84 -10.86 -10.66 -5.47
N PHE A 85 -12.07 -10.46 -4.97
CA PHE A 85 -13.29 -10.84 -5.69
C PHE A 85 -13.38 -10.12 -7.05
N GLN A 86 -13.18 -8.80 -7.07
CA GLN A 86 -13.19 -8.01 -8.29
C GLN A 86 -12.16 -8.50 -9.32
N VAL A 87 -10.93 -8.80 -8.87
CA VAL A 87 -9.90 -9.34 -9.77
C VAL A 87 -10.31 -10.71 -10.31
N THR A 88 -10.82 -11.61 -9.45
CA THR A 88 -11.19 -12.97 -9.88
C THR A 88 -12.32 -13.00 -10.91
N LEU A 89 -13.26 -12.05 -10.90
CA LEU A 89 -14.31 -11.95 -11.92
C LEU A 89 -13.76 -11.66 -13.34
N GLY A 90 -12.59 -11.01 -13.43
CA GLY A 90 -11.93 -10.72 -14.70
C GLY A 90 -10.98 -11.82 -15.19
N LEU A 91 -10.73 -12.87 -14.37
CA LEU A 91 -9.78 -13.92 -14.71
C LEU A 91 -10.42 -15.00 -15.60
N ASN A 92 -9.69 -15.42 -16.64
CA ASN A 92 -10.05 -16.57 -17.44
C ASN A 92 -9.46 -17.85 -16.83
N LEU A 93 -10.25 -18.51 -15.98
CA LEU A 93 -9.84 -19.74 -15.29
C LEU A 93 -9.40 -20.85 -16.25
N ARG A 94 -10.03 -20.99 -17.43
CA ARG A 94 -9.67 -22.03 -18.40
C ARG A 94 -8.24 -21.85 -18.88
N ARG A 95 -7.86 -20.62 -19.21
CA ARG A 95 -6.48 -20.29 -19.61
C ARG A 95 -5.49 -20.47 -18.47
N MET A 96 -5.87 -20.13 -17.24
CA MET A 96 -5.00 -20.34 -16.08
C MET A 96 -4.75 -21.83 -15.80
N LEU A 97 -5.75 -22.69 -16.08
CA LEU A 97 -5.60 -24.13 -15.95
C LEU A 97 -4.65 -24.71 -16.98
N ASP A 98 -4.51 -24.12 -18.17
CA ASP A 98 -3.54 -24.59 -19.16
C ASP A 98 -2.09 -24.37 -18.66
N ASP A 99 -1.85 -23.29 -17.89
CA ASP A 99 -0.54 -22.89 -17.35
C ASP A 99 -0.43 -23.05 -15.81
N TRP A 100 -1.18 -24.00 -15.22
CA TRP A 100 -1.29 -24.12 -13.75
C TRP A 100 0.04 -24.41 -13.04
N VAL A 101 0.96 -25.13 -13.70
CA VAL A 101 2.26 -25.51 -13.12
C VAL A 101 3.14 -24.27 -12.90
N PRO A 102 3.46 -23.44 -13.92
CA PRO A 102 4.17 -22.17 -13.70
C PRO A 102 3.54 -21.28 -12.63
N VAL A 103 2.20 -21.20 -12.62
CA VAL A 103 1.47 -20.39 -11.64
C VAL A 103 1.72 -20.87 -10.21
N LEU A 104 1.61 -22.17 -9.94
CA LEU A 104 1.87 -22.71 -8.60
C LEU A 104 3.35 -22.57 -8.18
N VAL A 105 4.29 -22.75 -9.12
CA VAL A 105 5.71 -22.56 -8.83
C VAL A 105 5.99 -21.11 -8.44
N LEU A 106 5.45 -20.13 -9.17
CA LEU A 106 5.62 -18.72 -8.83
C LEU A 106 4.87 -18.35 -7.54
N ALA A 107 3.66 -18.86 -7.33
CA ALA A 107 2.84 -18.51 -6.17
C ALA A 107 3.34 -19.13 -4.85
N VAL A 108 3.97 -20.31 -4.90
CA VAL A 108 4.40 -21.04 -3.68
C VAL A 108 5.92 -21.03 -3.56
N VAL A 109 6.61 -21.63 -4.53
CA VAL A 109 8.06 -21.86 -4.42
C VAL A 109 8.81 -20.54 -4.47
N ALA A 110 8.48 -19.66 -5.42
CA ALA A 110 9.15 -18.37 -5.53
C ALA A 110 8.84 -17.46 -4.33
N VAL A 111 7.63 -17.49 -3.78
CA VAL A 111 7.27 -16.72 -2.58
C VAL A 111 8.03 -17.21 -1.34
N VAL A 112 8.15 -18.52 -1.14
CA VAL A 112 8.96 -19.08 -0.04
C VAL A 112 10.43 -18.70 -0.23
N ALA A 113 10.97 -18.86 -1.43
CA ALA A 113 12.36 -18.49 -1.73
C ALA A 113 12.62 -16.99 -1.49
N ALA A 114 11.72 -16.11 -1.94
CA ALA A 114 11.80 -14.67 -1.71
C ALA A 114 11.71 -14.32 -0.23
N THR A 115 10.79 -14.95 0.51
CA THR A 115 10.62 -14.74 1.96
C THR A 115 11.89 -15.09 2.72
N LEU A 116 12.49 -16.24 2.40
CA LEU A 116 13.73 -16.68 3.01
C LEU A 116 14.90 -15.77 2.60
N ALA A 117 15.04 -15.44 1.31
CA ALA A 117 16.11 -14.59 0.82
C ALA A 117 16.09 -13.21 1.47
N VAL A 118 14.92 -12.54 1.50
CA VAL A 118 14.74 -11.24 2.13
C VAL A 118 14.91 -11.34 3.65
N GLY A 119 14.31 -12.35 4.28
CA GLY A 119 14.36 -12.51 5.74
C GLY A 119 15.78 -12.79 6.26
N TYR A 120 16.53 -13.70 5.62
CA TYR A 120 17.93 -13.94 5.99
C TYR A 120 18.84 -12.76 5.63
N GLY A 121 18.61 -12.11 4.48
CA GLY A 121 19.33 -10.90 4.09
C GLY A 121 19.16 -9.77 5.11
N LEU A 122 17.93 -9.52 5.56
CA LEU A 122 17.63 -8.53 6.59
C LEU A 122 18.18 -8.93 7.96
N ALA A 123 18.08 -10.19 8.37
CA ALA A 123 18.64 -10.66 9.64
C ALA A 123 20.15 -10.45 9.70
N TRP A 124 20.85 -10.71 8.59
CA TRP A 124 22.28 -10.45 8.47
C TRP A 124 22.62 -8.95 8.50
N ALA A 125 21.85 -8.12 7.78
CA ALA A 125 22.13 -6.69 7.66
C ALA A 125 21.73 -5.84 8.88
N SER A 126 20.72 -6.25 9.65
CA SER A 126 20.09 -5.39 10.68
C SER A 126 20.32 -5.83 12.13
N GLY A 127 20.71 -7.10 12.37
CA GLY A 127 20.82 -7.65 13.74
C GLY A 127 19.48 -7.84 14.45
N LEU A 128 18.34 -7.65 13.76
CA LEU A 128 17.00 -7.93 14.29
C LEU A 128 16.76 -9.44 14.42
N PRO A 129 15.81 -9.86 15.29
CA PRO A 129 15.43 -11.27 15.40
C PRO A 129 14.97 -11.84 14.07
N LEU A 130 15.45 -13.05 13.72
CA LEU A 130 15.13 -13.70 12.44
C LEU A 130 13.62 -13.75 12.15
N MET A 131 12.79 -13.97 13.18
CA MET A 131 11.35 -14.00 13.03
C MET A 131 10.77 -12.67 12.53
N ALA A 132 11.26 -11.53 13.02
CA ALA A 132 10.83 -10.22 12.56
C ALA A 132 11.22 -10.00 11.09
N CYS A 133 12.44 -10.40 10.72
CA CYS A 133 12.92 -10.30 9.35
C CYS A 133 12.14 -11.20 8.38
N LEU A 134 11.82 -12.44 8.79
CA LEU A 134 10.98 -13.35 8.00
C LEU A 134 9.55 -12.81 7.85
N LEU A 135 8.99 -12.15 8.86
CA LEU A 135 7.69 -11.48 8.75
C LEU A 135 7.72 -10.35 7.71
N VAL A 136 8.76 -9.51 7.73
CA VAL A 136 8.95 -8.46 6.71
C VAL A 136 9.12 -9.09 5.32
N GLY A 137 9.93 -10.15 5.23
CA GLY A 137 10.11 -10.91 4.00
C GLY A 137 8.80 -11.44 3.44
N ALA A 138 7.94 -11.99 4.29
CA ALA A 138 6.63 -12.51 3.89
C ALA A 138 5.71 -11.41 3.36
N ILE A 139 5.68 -10.23 4.02
CA ILE A 139 4.86 -9.08 3.61
C ILE A 139 5.27 -8.55 2.23
N VAL A 140 6.58 -8.52 1.93
CA VAL A 140 7.10 -7.95 0.67
C VAL A 140 7.14 -8.98 -0.47
N SER A 141 7.11 -10.29 -0.16
CA SER A 141 7.22 -11.35 -1.18
C SER A 141 5.97 -11.48 -2.06
N THR A 142 4.81 -11.02 -1.61
CA THR A 142 3.58 -10.98 -2.42
C THR A 142 3.67 -9.90 -3.51
N THR A 143 3.41 -10.28 -4.77
CA THR A 143 3.48 -9.39 -5.93
C THR A 143 2.08 -8.93 -6.37
N ASP A 144 1.92 -7.64 -6.66
CA ASP A 144 0.71 -7.08 -7.30
C ASP A 144 0.99 -6.75 -8.78
N PRO A 145 0.34 -7.43 -9.75
CA PRO A 145 0.55 -7.17 -11.18
C PRO A 145 0.04 -5.79 -11.61
N SER A 146 -0.85 -5.15 -10.84
CA SER A 146 -1.47 -3.87 -11.21
C SER A 146 -0.43 -2.76 -11.43
N ALA A 147 0.61 -2.73 -10.58
CA ALA A 147 1.70 -1.76 -10.68
C ALA A 147 2.58 -1.98 -11.93
N VAL A 148 2.80 -3.24 -12.31
CA VAL A 148 3.74 -3.61 -13.37
C VAL A 148 3.10 -3.53 -14.76
N VAL A 149 1.81 -3.89 -14.88
CA VAL A 149 1.08 -3.82 -16.15
C VAL A 149 0.98 -2.38 -16.67
N SER A 150 0.99 -1.37 -15.78
CA SER A 150 0.98 0.04 -16.16
C SER A 150 2.28 0.53 -16.82
N ILE A 151 3.41 -0.15 -16.59
CA ILE A 151 4.73 0.21 -17.13
C ILE A 151 4.95 -0.43 -18.51
N PHE A 152 4.31 -1.57 -18.78
CA PHE A 152 4.48 -2.32 -20.04
C PHE A 152 3.45 -1.94 -21.13
N ARG A 153 2.63 -0.91 -20.92
CA ARG A 153 1.77 -0.29 -21.94
C ARG A 153 2.46 0.90 -22.58
#